data_AF-A0A353M663-F1
#
_entry.id   AF-A0A353M663-F1
#
_cell.length_a   1.000
_cell.length_b   1.000
_cell.length_c   1.000
_cell.angle_alpha   90.00
_cell.angle_beta   90.00
_cell.angle_gamma   90.00
#
_symmetry.space_group_name_H-M   'P 1'
#
loop_
_entity.id
_entity.type
_entity.pdbx_description
1 polymer ?
#
loop_
_entity_poly.entity_id
_entity_poly.type
_entity_poly.pdbx_seq_one_letter_code
_entity_poly.pdbx_strand_id
1 'polypeptide(L)'
;MYQGENITLYCGDYFALDKSVLKSVSAVYDRAALVALAVDLRAKYAQHLYSIISNDCRVLLLTLNYPQSQISGPPFAVDEDEVVSLFSKGFKCQQLQCFDDIKNELKFLRAGVDFIEKATYCLHKTGA
;
A
#
# COMPACT_ATOMS: atom_id res chain seq x y z
N MET A 1 6.04 22.16 5.45
CA MET A 1 5.19 21.42 6.40
C MET A 1 4.02 22.31 6.77
N TYR A 2 2.80 21.78 6.75
CA TYR A 2 1.61 22.46 7.25
C TYR A 2 1.11 21.74 8.51
N GLN A 3 0.68 22.49 9.53
CA GLN A 3 0.14 21.95 10.77
C GLN A 3 -1.22 22.58 11.06
N GLY A 4 -2.26 21.74 11.12
CA GLY A 4 -3.55 22.05 11.73
C GLY A 4 -3.69 21.33 13.07
N GLU A 5 -4.86 21.41 13.69
CA GLU A 5 -5.10 20.90 15.05
C GLU A 5 -4.81 19.40 15.20
N ASN A 6 -5.28 18.57 14.25
CA ASN A 6 -5.12 17.11 14.29
C ASN A 6 -4.47 16.54 13.02
N ILE A 7 -3.90 17.41 12.18
CA ILE A 7 -3.37 17.03 10.87
C ILE A 7 -2.04 17.76 10.65
N THR A 8 -1.00 16.99 10.37
CA THR A 8 0.27 17.53 9.85
C THR A 8 0.48 17.00 8.43
N LEU A 9 0.70 17.91 7.48
CA LEU A 9 1.00 17.58 6.09
C LEU A 9 2.48 17.84 5.81
N TYR A 10 3.19 16.75 5.50
CA TYR A 10 4.57 16.80 5.02
C TYR A 10 4.54 16.86 3.49
N CYS A 11 5.07 17.95 2.93
CA CYS A 11 5.24 18.11 1.49
C CYS A 11 6.71 17.80 1.17
N GLY A 12 6.95 16.68 0.51
CA GLY A 12 8.29 16.18 0.22
C GLY A 12 8.27 14.79 -0.38
N ASP A 13 9.46 14.20 -0.55
CA ASP A 13 9.62 12.82 -0.99
C ASP A 13 9.34 11.86 0.17
N TYR A 14 8.52 10.83 -0.09
CA TYR A 14 8.28 9.73 0.85
C TYR A 14 9.59 9.08 1.30
N PHE A 15 10.55 8.88 0.39
CA PHE A 15 11.83 8.24 0.71
C PHE A 15 12.77 9.11 1.56
N ALA A 16 12.43 10.39 1.75
CA ALA A 16 13.12 11.30 2.65
C ALA A 16 12.49 11.34 4.06
N LEU A 17 11.37 10.64 4.28
CA LEU A 17 10.80 10.49 5.62
C LEU A 17 11.72 9.64 6.48
N ASP A 18 11.84 10.01 7.75
CA ASP A 18 12.65 9.29 8.72
C ASP A 18 11.82 8.86 9.94
N LYS A 19 12.38 7.93 10.71
CA LYS A 19 11.74 7.33 11.89
C LYS A 19 11.35 8.34 12.97
N SER A 20 12.05 9.48 13.08
CA SER A 20 11.73 10.52 14.06
C SER A 20 10.38 11.16 13.78
N VAL A 21 10.03 11.34 12.49
CA VAL A 21 8.75 11.89 12.05
C VAL A 21 7.59 10.97 12.40
N LEU A 22 7.80 9.65 12.28
CA LEU A 22 6.77 8.63 12.51
C LEU A 22 6.80 8.03 13.92
N LYS A 23 7.60 8.57 14.84
CA LYS A 23 7.82 7.99 16.18
C LYS A 23 6.53 7.80 16.97
N SER A 24 5.57 8.71 16.84
CA SER A 24 4.27 8.67 17.53
C SER A 24 3.15 8.01 16.71
N VAL A 25 3.45 7.52 15.51
CA VAL A 25 2.46 6.90 14.62
C VAL A 25 2.22 5.45 15.05
N SER A 26 0.97 5.15 15.38
CA SER A 26 0.53 3.79 15.76
C SER A 26 -0.07 3.00 14.61
N ALA A 27 -0.45 3.68 13.52
CA ALA A 27 -1.04 3.02 12.36
C ALA A 27 -0.71 3.75 11.05
N VAL A 28 -0.53 2.98 9.98
CA VAL A 28 -0.39 3.47 8.60
C VAL A 28 -1.59 3.00 7.79
N TYR A 29 -2.17 3.92 7.04
CA TYR A 29 -3.21 3.62 6.06
C TYR A 29 -2.64 3.78 4.65
N ASP A 30 -2.34 2.66 3.99
CA ASP A 30 -1.80 2.63 2.64
C ASP A 30 -2.93 2.34 1.65
N ARG A 31 -3.50 3.41 1.10
CA ARG A 31 -4.47 3.37 0.02
C ARG A 31 -3.96 4.27 -1.08
N ALA A 32 -3.93 3.75 -2.31
CA ALA A 32 -3.46 4.48 -3.48
C ALA A 32 -2.02 5.02 -3.34
N ALA A 33 -1.20 4.42 -2.47
CA ALA A 33 0.23 4.71 -2.35
C ALA A 33 1.06 3.58 -2.97
N LEU A 34 1.06 2.35 -2.43
CA LEU A 34 1.80 1.23 -3.04
C LEU A 34 1.43 1.01 -4.51
N VAL A 35 0.12 0.93 -4.79
CA VAL A 35 -0.42 0.73 -6.14
C VAL A 35 -0.21 1.91 -7.09
N ALA A 36 0.26 3.07 -6.61
CA ALA A 36 0.64 4.19 -7.48
C ALA A 36 2.08 4.07 -8.00
N LEU A 37 2.88 3.16 -7.45
CA LEU A 37 4.29 2.99 -7.77
C LEU A 37 4.52 1.99 -8.90
N ALA A 38 5.46 2.32 -9.79
CA ALA A 38 6.01 1.37 -10.74
C ALA A 38 6.72 0.21 -10.01
N VAL A 39 6.77 -0.96 -10.65
CA VAL A 39 7.24 -2.22 -10.05
C VAL A 39 8.63 -2.14 -9.44
N ASP A 40 9.54 -1.37 -10.05
CA ASP A 40 10.92 -1.18 -9.62
C ASP A 40 11.05 -0.38 -8.30
N LEU A 41 10.04 0.41 -7.94
CA LEU A 41 10.03 1.21 -6.72
C LEU A 41 9.37 0.51 -5.53
N ARG A 42 8.55 -0.52 -5.75
CA ARG A 42 7.72 -1.15 -4.71
C ARG A 42 8.54 -1.85 -3.64
N ALA A 43 9.61 -2.55 -4.03
CA ALA A 43 10.52 -3.20 -3.07
C ALA A 43 11.21 -2.17 -2.16
N LYS A 44 11.70 -1.06 -2.75
CA LYS A 44 12.29 0.05 -1.99
C LYS A 44 11.25 0.69 -1.06
N TYR A 45 10.02 0.85 -1.51
CA TYR A 45 8.91 1.38 -0.73
C TYR A 45 8.60 0.52 0.50
N ALA A 46 8.39 -0.78 0.31
CA ALA A 46 8.11 -1.71 1.41
C ALA A 46 9.25 -1.78 2.43
N GLN A 47 10.51 -1.80 1.97
CA GLN A 47 11.68 -1.78 2.84
C GLN A 47 11.79 -0.45 3.62
N HIS A 48 11.55 0.68 2.95
CA HIS A 48 11.58 1.98 3.60
C HIS A 48 10.52 2.08 4.69
N LEU A 49 9.27 1.68 4.39
CA LEU A 49 8.18 1.62 5.37
C LEU A 49 8.58 0.82 6.60
N TYR A 50 9.11 -0.40 6.41
CA TYR A 50 9.59 -1.25 7.52
C TYR A 50 10.63 -0.52 8.38
N SER A 51 11.56 0.23 7.77
CA SER A 51 12.65 0.91 8.48
C SER A 51 12.19 2.11 9.33
N ILE A 52 11.13 2.82 8.91
CA ILE A 52 10.73 4.09 9.53
C ILE A 52 9.58 3.96 10.53
N ILE A 53 8.80 2.89 10.50
CA ILE A 53 7.70 2.68 11.47
C ILE A 53 8.20 2.01 12.77
N SER A 54 7.48 2.28 13.87
CA SER A 54 7.68 1.62 15.16
C SER A 54 7.24 0.14 15.11
N ASN A 55 7.69 -0.67 16.08
CA ASN A 55 7.35 -2.10 16.13
C ASN A 55 5.87 -2.35 16.42
N ASP A 56 5.22 -1.45 17.17
CA ASP A 56 3.80 -1.54 17.52
C ASP A 56 2.89 -0.95 16.42
N CYS A 57 3.47 -0.37 15.37
CA CYS A 57 2.71 0.21 14.28
C CYS A 57 2.05 -0.87 13.42
N ARG A 58 0.75 -0.71 13.15
CA ARG A 58 0.00 -1.57 12.22
C ARG A 58 -0.15 -0.91 10.87
N VAL A 59 -0.14 -1.68 9.78
CA VAL A 59 -0.38 -1.16 8.44
C VAL A 59 -1.66 -1.75 7.88
N LEU A 60 -2.60 -0.91 7.47
CA LEU A 60 -3.76 -1.30 6.69
C LEU A 60 -3.46 -1.00 5.21
N LEU A 61 -3.15 -2.04 4.46
CA LEU A 61 -2.77 -1.98 3.04
C LEU A 61 -3.95 -2.34 2.16
N LEU A 62 -4.27 -1.48 1.20
CA LEU A 62 -5.28 -1.71 0.17
C LEU A 62 -4.60 -1.86 -1.19
N THR A 63 -4.90 -2.97 -1.84
CA THR A 63 -4.41 -3.30 -3.18
C THR A 63 -5.57 -3.51 -4.14
N LEU A 64 -5.22 -3.58 -5.41
CA LEU A 64 -6.13 -3.94 -6.49
C LEU A 64 -5.39 -4.83 -7.46
N ASN A 65 -6.05 -5.90 -7.89
CA ASN A 65 -5.54 -6.85 -8.85
C ASN A 65 -6.46 -6.88 -10.07
N TYR A 66 -5.87 -6.89 -11.25
CA TYR A 66 -6.55 -6.96 -12.54
C TYR A 66 -5.51 -7.36 -13.62
N PRO A 67 -5.92 -7.76 -14.83
CA PRO A 67 -4.97 -8.03 -15.92
C PRO A 67 -4.21 -6.74 -16.32
N GLN A 68 -2.98 -6.57 -15.81
CA GLN A 68 -2.18 -5.34 -15.97
C GLN A 68 -1.97 -4.92 -17.43
N SER A 69 -2.00 -5.86 -18.38
CA SER A 69 -1.90 -5.59 -19.82
C SER A 69 -3.10 -4.83 -20.40
N GLN A 70 -4.26 -4.86 -19.73
CA GLN A 70 -5.49 -4.19 -20.20
C GLN A 70 -5.55 -2.70 -19.79
N ILE A 71 -4.85 -2.31 -18.72
CA ILE A 71 -4.74 -0.91 -18.26
C ILE A 71 -3.34 -0.66 -17.72
N SER A 72 -2.63 0.34 -18.27
CA SER A 72 -1.23 0.64 -17.92
C SER A 72 -1.00 1.25 -16.52
N GLY A 73 -2.05 1.52 -15.75
CA GLY A 73 -1.98 2.19 -14.44
C GLY A 73 -1.61 3.69 -14.52
N PRO A 74 -1.46 4.37 -13.36
CA PRO A 74 -1.92 3.93 -12.05
C PRO A 74 -3.48 3.97 -11.92
N PRO A 75 -4.04 3.27 -10.92
CA PRO A 75 -3.31 2.36 -10.05
C PRO A 75 -2.86 1.12 -10.82
N PHE A 76 -1.69 0.60 -10.49
CA PHE A 76 -1.15 -0.65 -11.02
C PHE A 76 -1.71 -1.84 -10.26
N ALA A 77 -1.78 -2.99 -10.92
CA ALA A 77 -2.12 -4.26 -10.31
C ALA A 77 -1.03 -4.68 -9.32
N VAL A 78 -1.46 -5.10 -8.14
CA VAL A 78 -0.66 -5.73 -7.09
C VAL A 78 -1.51 -6.88 -6.55
N ASP A 79 -1.08 -8.10 -6.82
CA ASP A 79 -1.74 -9.32 -6.37
C ASP A 79 -1.22 -9.81 -5.01
N GLU A 80 -1.80 -10.90 -4.49
CA GLU A 80 -1.41 -11.48 -3.21
C GLU A 80 0.06 -11.94 -3.20
N ASP A 81 0.53 -12.55 -4.29
CA ASP A 81 1.91 -13.04 -4.41
C ASP A 81 2.92 -11.89 -4.32
N GLU A 82 2.63 -10.76 -4.96
CA GLU A 82 3.45 -9.56 -4.85
C GLU A 82 3.41 -8.96 -3.43
N VAL A 83 2.24 -8.91 -2.78
CA VAL A 83 2.14 -8.48 -1.36
C VAL A 83 3.00 -9.37 -0.46
N VAL A 84 2.92 -10.69 -0.62
CA VAL A 84 3.73 -11.65 0.16
C VAL A 84 5.21 -11.43 -0.13
N SER A 85 5.61 -11.30 -1.39
CA SER A 85 6.99 -11.05 -1.80
C SER A 85 7.58 -9.77 -1.20
N LEU A 86 6.81 -8.67 -1.23
CA LEU A 86 7.25 -7.37 -0.74
C LEU A 86 7.36 -7.30 0.78
N PHE A 87 6.42 -7.91 1.51
CA PHE A 87 6.25 -7.64 2.94
C PHE A 87 6.61 -8.82 3.86
N SER A 88 6.54 -10.08 3.42
CA SER A 88 6.67 -11.25 4.32
C SER A 88 8.01 -11.36 5.05
N LYS A 89 9.08 -10.73 4.54
CA LYS A 89 10.39 -10.70 5.20
C LYS A 89 10.40 -9.88 6.50
N GLY A 90 9.58 -8.83 6.57
CA GLY A 90 9.53 -7.89 7.70
C GLY A 90 8.16 -7.80 8.37
N PHE A 91 7.13 -8.39 7.78
CA PHE A 91 5.77 -8.32 8.28
C PHE A 91 5.10 -9.68 8.26
N LYS A 92 4.25 -9.92 9.25
CA LYS A 92 3.16 -10.87 9.14
C LYS A 92 2.04 -10.22 8.33
N CYS A 93 1.79 -10.74 7.14
CA CYS A 93 0.69 -10.31 6.28
C CYS A 93 -0.57 -11.13 6.61
N GLN A 94 -1.67 -10.46 6.93
CA GLN A 94 -2.98 -11.08 7.08
C GLN A 94 -3.95 -10.45 6.09
N GLN A 95 -4.44 -11.22 5.12
CA GLN A 95 -5.56 -10.77 4.29
C GLN A 95 -6.83 -10.70 5.14
N LEU A 96 -7.47 -9.54 5.14
CA LEU A 96 -8.72 -9.29 5.87
C LEU A 96 -9.93 -9.54 4.96
N GLN A 97 -9.84 -9.11 3.70
CA GLN A 97 -10.91 -9.23 2.72
C GLN A 97 -10.32 -9.22 1.31
N CYS A 98 -10.91 -10.01 0.41
CA CYS A 98 -10.70 -9.94 -1.03
C CYS A 98 -12.04 -10.15 -1.74
N PHE A 99 -12.36 -9.31 -2.73
CA PHE A 99 -13.62 -9.40 -3.47
C PHE A 99 -13.52 -8.73 -4.84
N ASP A 100 -14.30 -9.24 -5.80
CA ASP A 100 -14.52 -8.58 -7.08
C ASP A 100 -15.33 -7.29 -6.86
N ASP A 101 -14.84 -6.17 -7.41
CA ASP A 101 -15.49 -4.87 -7.29
C ASP A 101 -15.66 -4.12 -8.62
N ILE A 102 -15.74 -4.83 -9.75
CA ILE A 102 -15.75 -4.21 -11.09
C ILE A 102 -16.92 -3.24 -11.29
N LYS A 103 -18.06 -3.54 -10.68
CA LYS A 103 -19.28 -2.73 -10.80
C LYS A 103 -19.14 -1.34 -10.18
N ASN A 104 -18.26 -1.19 -9.18
CA ASN A 104 -18.00 0.08 -8.52
C ASN A 104 -16.78 0.82 -9.09
N GLU A 105 -16.12 0.24 -10.11
CA GLU A 105 -14.87 0.72 -10.70
C GLU A 105 -15.08 1.12 -12.17
N LEU A 106 -15.80 2.23 -12.38
CA LEU A 106 -16.23 2.69 -13.71
C LEU A 106 -15.09 2.82 -14.73
N LYS A 107 -13.87 3.16 -14.29
CA LYS A 107 -12.68 3.23 -15.15
C LYS A 107 -12.39 1.86 -15.78
N PHE A 108 -12.40 0.81 -14.97
CA PHE A 108 -12.07 -0.57 -15.35
C PHE A 108 -13.22 -1.20 -16.13
N LEU A 109 -14.45 -0.96 -15.68
CA LEU A 109 -15.66 -1.41 -16.39
C LEU A 109 -15.72 -0.86 -17.83
N ARG A 110 -15.44 0.44 -18.02
CA ARG A 110 -15.44 1.07 -19.36
C ARG A 110 -14.31 0.59 -20.26
N ALA A 111 -13.19 0.20 -19.68
CA ALA A 111 -12.06 -0.35 -20.42
C ALA A 111 -12.27 -1.84 -20.78
N GLY A 112 -13.36 -2.46 -20.34
CA GLY A 112 -13.65 -3.87 -20.62
C GLY A 112 -12.68 -4.82 -19.93
N VAL A 113 -12.20 -4.44 -18.74
CA VAL A 113 -11.28 -5.29 -17.96
C VAL A 113 -12.00 -6.56 -17.52
N ASP A 114 -11.33 -7.71 -17.60
CA ASP A 114 -11.96 -9.01 -17.33
C ASP A 114 -12.40 -9.16 -15.86
N PHE A 115 -11.60 -8.66 -14.93
CA PHE A 115 -11.89 -8.66 -13.50
C PHE A 115 -11.18 -7.50 -12.79
N ILE A 116 -11.68 -7.14 -11.61
CA ILE A 116 -10.91 -6.36 -10.64
C ILE A 116 -11.20 -6.89 -9.25
N GLU A 117 -10.16 -7.33 -8.57
CA GLU A 117 -10.22 -7.73 -7.18
C GLU A 117 -9.62 -6.63 -6.32
N LYS A 118 -10.32 -6.28 -5.24
CA LYS A 118 -9.78 -5.42 -4.19
C LYS A 118 -9.44 -6.28 -2.99
N ALA A 119 -8.20 -6.21 -2.55
CA ALA A 119 -7.75 -6.92 -1.36
C ALA A 119 -7.27 -5.92 -0.29
N THR A 120 -7.62 -6.23 0.95
CA THR A 120 -7.21 -5.47 2.14
C THR A 120 -6.39 -6.37 3.05
N TYR A 121 -5.24 -5.87 3.51
CA TYR A 121 -4.32 -6.60 4.38
C TYR A 121 -4.03 -5.82 5.65
N CYS A 122 -3.91 -6.54 6.77
CA CYS A 122 -3.30 -6.04 7.98
C CYS A 122 -1.87 -6.56 8.06
N LEU A 123 -0.90 -5.64 8.04
CA LEU A 123 0.52 -5.98 8.19
C LEU A 123 0.98 -5.63 9.60
N HIS A 124 1.60 -6.61 10.25
CA HIS A 124 2.23 -6.44 11.57
C HIS A 124 3.72 -6.65 11.44
N LYS A 125 4.52 -5.70 11.91
CA LYS A 125 5.97 -5.80 11.86
C LYS A 125 6.45 -7.01 12.67
N THR A 126 7.34 -7.82 12.10
CA THR A 126 7.94 -9.00 12.73
C THR A 126 9.46 -8.84 12.79
N GLY A 127 10.05 -9.28 13.90
CA GLY A 127 11.49 -9.16 14.13
C GLY A 127 11.90 -7.75 14.54
N ALA A 128 12.54 -7.66 15.71
CA ALA A 128 13.29 -6.52 16.20
C ALA A 128 14.76 -6.91 16.29
#